data_AF-A0A7S2UV40-F1
#
_entry.id   AF-A0A7S2UV40-F1
#
_cell.length_a   1.000
_cell.length_b   1.000
_cell.length_c   1.000
_cell.angle_alpha   90.00
_cell.angle_beta   90.00
_cell.angle_gamma   90.00
#
_symmetry.space_group_name_H-M   'P 1'
#
loop_
_entity.id
_entity.type
_entity.pdbx_description
1 polymer ?
#
loop_
_entity_poly.entity_id
_entity_poly.type
_entity_poly.pdbx_seq_one_letter_code
_entity_poly.pdbx_strand_id
1 'polypeptide(L)'
;WEEVAAGQAAQTAASKLLGYYVELWGERLCQMVHAGFHTPDWMQMSEGSGSPSEVRLVIFLVLEEVEALLAQSALILGEEQRQPIRVGEREFRRRGRGMIGHKGLRLDIERLFSAEVCIYGGVTGWDCEAVAHSALKIALKAMVEAARLHTFSKAAYHQVQVDCELLHQMLPYLASDCAPLDNLLEEVVVSVTDRCVEPTPLEPALVQGIVAKAQSKMRG
;
A
#
# COMPACT_ATOMS: atom_id res chain seq x y z
N TRP A 1 -16.92 40.64 9.61
CA TRP A 1 -15.71 40.68 8.76
C TRP A 1 -14.51 40.05 9.48
N GLU A 2 -14.18 40.47 10.71
CA GLU A 2 -13.10 39.84 11.50
C GLU A 2 -13.34 38.35 11.84
N GLU A 3 -14.57 37.97 12.23
CA GLU A 3 -14.90 36.56 12.50
C GLU A 3 -14.77 35.64 11.27
N VAL A 4 -15.08 36.17 10.08
CA VAL A 4 -14.96 35.43 8.82
C VAL A 4 -13.47 35.22 8.46
N ALA A 5 -12.65 36.25 8.66
CA ALA A 5 -11.20 36.15 8.45
C ALA A 5 -10.53 35.21 9.46
N ALA A 6 -10.96 35.23 10.73
CA ALA A 6 -10.47 34.32 11.76
C ALA A 6 -10.84 32.85 11.46
N GLY A 7 -12.07 32.60 11.00
CA GLY A 7 -12.51 31.26 10.59
C GLY A 7 -11.70 30.70 9.43
N GLN A 8 -11.42 31.52 8.41
CA GLN A 8 -10.59 31.13 7.26
C GLN A 8 -9.14 30.84 7.67
N ALA A 9 -8.57 31.64 8.55
CA ALA A 9 -7.23 31.42 9.08
C ALA A 9 -7.14 30.10 9.88
N ALA A 10 -8.14 29.83 10.72
CA ALA A 10 -8.22 28.59 11.50
C ALA A 10 -8.33 27.35 10.60
N GLN A 11 -9.18 27.39 9.57
CA GLN A 11 -9.35 26.28 8.64
C GLN A 11 -8.08 26.02 7.81
N THR A 12 -7.38 27.08 7.42
CA THR A 12 -6.09 26.97 6.72
C THR A 12 -5.02 26.34 7.63
N ALA A 13 -4.95 26.77 8.89
CA ALA A 13 -4.01 26.20 9.86
C ALA A 13 -4.30 24.72 10.12
N ALA A 14 -5.56 24.35 10.32
CA ALA A 14 -5.98 22.97 10.52
C ALA A 14 -5.62 22.08 9.31
N SER A 15 -5.85 22.56 8.08
CA SER A 15 -5.51 21.83 6.85
C SER A 15 -4.01 21.56 6.75
N LYS A 16 -3.18 22.54 7.12
CA LYS A 16 -1.72 22.38 7.15
C LYS A 16 -1.27 21.38 8.21
N LEU A 17 -1.83 21.46 9.41
CA LEU A 17 -1.51 20.52 10.49
C LEU A 17 -1.87 19.08 10.12
N LEU A 18 -3.03 18.87 9.48
CA LEU A 18 -3.42 17.56 8.99
C LEU A 18 -2.48 17.06 7.88
N GLY A 19 -2.03 17.96 7.00
CA GLY A 19 -0.99 17.67 6.01
C GLY A 19 0.31 17.19 6.66
N TYR A 20 0.84 17.93 7.64
CA TYR A 20 2.05 17.53 8.37
C TYR A 20 1.87 16.21 9.13
N TYR A 21 0.68 15.96 9.70
CA TYR A 21 0.37 14.70 10.34
C TYR A 21 0.46 13.52 9.37
N VAL A 22 -0.14 13.65 8.17
CA VAL A 22 -0.02 12.66 7.11
C VAL A 22 1.42 12.46 6.67
N GLU A 23 2.20 13.53 6.52
CA GLU A 23 3.61 13.44 6.14
C GLU A 23 4.43 12.63 7.16
N LEU A 24 4.24 12.89 8.45
CA LEU A 24 4.95 12.18 9.51
C LEU A 24 4.66 10.68 9.51
N TRP A 25 3.39 10.30 9.35
CA TRP A 25 2.98 8.90 9.26
C TRP A 25 3.41 8.25 7.95
N GLY A 26 3.30 8.98 6.84
CA GLY A 26 3.79 8.56 5.54
C GLY A 26 5.30 8.27 5.57
N GLU A 27 6.09 9.11 6.23
CA GLU A 27 7.53 8.91 6.41
C GLU A 27 7.82 7.64 7.20
N ARG A 28 7.10 7.39 8.30
CA ARG A 28 7.26 6.15 9.08
C ARG A 28 6.96 4.91 8.25
N LEU A 29 5.86 4.91 7.49
CA LEU A 29 5.51 3.81 6.58
C LEU A 29 6.57 3.65 5.47
N CYS A 30 7.06 4.76 4.90
CA CYS A 30 8.17 4.75 3.93
C CYS A 30 9.40 4.05 4.49
N GLN A 31 9.81 4.36 5.72
CA GLN A 31 10.99 3.74 6.35
C GLN A 31 10.82 2.22 6.47
N MET A 32 9.64 1.74 6.84
CA MET A 32 9.33 0.31 6.93
C MET A 32 9.43 -0.39 5.58
N VAL A 33 8.81 0.20 4.55
CA VAL A 33 8.84 -0.33 3.19
C VAL A 33 10.26 -0.29 2.61
N HIS A 34 10.99 0.81 2.79
CA HIS A 34 12.38 0.94 2.35
C HIS A 34 13.28 -0.11 3.00
N ALA A 35 13.17 -0.32 4.31
CA ALA A 35 13.90 -1.36 5.02
C ALA A 35 13.57 -2.75 4.45
N GLY A 36 12.29 -2.99 4.15
CA GLY A 36 11.81 -4.20 3.48
C GLY A 36 12.43 -4.45 2.11
N PHE A 37 12.83 -3.41 1.37
CA PHE A 37 13.53 -3.54 0.09
C PHE A 37 15.06 -3.57 0.21
N HIS A 38 15.66 -2.89 1.17
CA HIS A 38 17.13 -2.79 1.26
C HIS A 38 17.77 -3.95 2.04
N THR A 39 17.02 -4.61 2.92
CA THR A 39 17.55 -5.67 3.78
C THR A 39 17.78 -7.01 3.07
N PRO A 40 16.86 -7.52 2.23
CA PRO A 40 17.06 -8.80 1.55
C PRO A 40 18.01 -8.68 0.36
N ASP A 41 18.84 -9.72 0.14
CA ASP A 41 19.54 -9.91 -1.12
C ASP A 41 18.58 -10.52 -2.15
N TRP A 42 17.95 -9.66 -2.94
CA TRP A 42 16.95 -10.05 -3.94
C TRP A 42 17.49 -10.93 -5.06
N MET A 43 18.80 -10.93 -5.31
CA MET A 43 19.43 -11.77 -6.32
C MET A 43 19.77 -13.15 -5.77
N GLN A 44 20.21 -13.22 -4.51
CA GLN A 44 20.57 -14.48 -3.85
C GLN A 44 19.39 -15.17 -3.18
N MET A 45 18.19 -14.60 -3.23
CA MET A 45 16.96 -15.31 -2.87
C MET A 45 16.85 -16.59 -3.70
N SER A 46 17.23 -17.70 -3.07
CA SER A 46 17.47 -18.95 -3.77
C SER A 46 16.18 -19.61 -4.22
N GLU A 47 16.19 -20.16 -5.43
CA GLU A 47 15.14 -21.06 -5.92
C GLU A 47 15.07 -22.39 -5.15
N GLY A 48 16.09 -22.70 -4.33
CA GLY A 48 16.25 -23.96 -3.61
C GLY A 48 15.19 -24.23 -2.52
N SER A 49 14.42 -23.22 -2.10
CA SER A 49 13.25 -23.38 -1.22
C SER A 49 11.92 -23.42 -1.98
N GLY A 50 11.93 -23.34 -3.32
CA GLY A 50 10.72 -23.21 -4.12
C GLY A 50 10.04 -21.85 -3.96
N SER A 51 8.95 -21.65 -4.71
CA SER A 51 8.02 -20.52 -4.65
C SER A 51 7.81 -19.97 -3.23
N PRO A 52 7.58 -18.66 -3.05
CA PRO A 52 7.31 -18.07 -1.74
C PRO A 52 6.26 -18.89 -0.98
N SER A 53 6.48 -19.13 0.31
CA SER A 53 5.58 -19.94 1.14
C SER A 53 4.76 -19.11 2.14
N GLU A 54 5.12 -17.84 2.29
CA GLU A 54 4.47 -16.88 3.18
C GLU A 54 4.65 -15.45 2.69
N VAL A 55 3.80 -14.56 3.21
CA VAL A 55 3.97 -13.11 3.08
C VAL A 55 5.05 -12.65 4.07
N ARG A 56 5.90 -11.70 3.68
CA ARG A 56 6.99 -11.23 4.55
C ARG A 56 6.44 -10.43 5.75
N LEU A 57 7.14 -10.54 6.89
CA LEU A 57 6.78 -9.85 8.15
C LEU A 57 6.58 -8.34 7.98
N VAL A 58 7.39 -7.68 7.14
CA VAL A 58 7.30 -6.23 6.90
C VAL A 58 5.90 -5.80 6.45
N ILE A 59 5.17 -6.64 5.71
CA ILE A 59 3.82 -6.34 5.25
C ILE A 59 2.84 -6.31 6.42
N PHE A 60 2.96 -7.27 7.35
CA PHE A 60 2.12 -7.28 8.56
C PHE A 60 2.41 -6.06 9.44
N LEU A 61 3.68 -5.69 9.61
CA LEU A 61 4.05 -4.50 10.36
C LEU A 61 3.48 -3.22 9.70
N VAL A 62 3.51 -3.12 8.38
CA VAL A 62 2.89 -1.99 7.65
C VAL A 62 1.38 -1.94 7.90
N LEU A 63 0.70 -3.10 7.88
CA LEU A 63 -0.74 -3.17 8.16
C LEU A 63 -1.05 -2.72 9.61
N GLU A 64 -0.30 -3.21 10.59
CA GLU A 64 -0.44 -2.82 12.00
C GLU A 64 -0.20 -1.31 12.20
N GLU A 65 0.79 -0.74 11.51
CA GLU A 65 1.09 0.69 11.58
C GLU A 65 -0.05 1.53 10.98
N VAL A 66 -0.67 1.08 9.88
CA VAL A 66 -1.82 1.76 9.28
C VAL A 66 -3.07 1.63 10.16
N GLU A 67 -3.28 0.49 10.82
CA GLU A 67 -4.35 0.36 11.82
C GLU A 67 -4.16 1.32 13.00
N ALA A 68 -2.91 1.48 13.47
CA ALA A 68 -2.60 2.46 14.51
C ALA A 68 -2.87 3.91 14.04
N LEU A 69 -2.55 4.23 12.79
CA LEU A 69 -2.87 5.51 12.18
C LEU A 69 -4.38 5.75 12.14
N LEU A 70 -5.16 4.78 11.67
CA LEU A 70 -6.63 4.88 11.63
C LEU A 70 -7.22 5.15 13.02
N ALA A 71 -6.79 4.38 14.02
CA ALA A 71 -7.27 4.51 15.38
C ALA A 71 -6.95 5.88 16.00
N GLN A 72 -5.75 6.43 15.74
CA GLN A 72 -5.38 7.76 16.21
C GLN A 72 -6.07 8.88 15.44
N SER A 73 -6.20 8.75 14.13
CA SER A 73 -6.88 9.74 13.28
C SER A 73 -8.35 9.86 13.65
N ALA A 74 -9.03 8.74 13.89
CA ALA A 74 -10.43 8.74 14.33
C ALA A 74 -10.59 9.49 15.66
N LEU A 75 -9.67 9.32 16.61
CA LEU A 75 -9.69 10.06 17.87
C LEU A 75 -9.49 11.57 17.66
N ILE A 76 -8.54 11.96 16.80
CA ILE A 76 -8.22 13.37 16.52
C ILE A 76 -9.38 14.07 15.80
N LEU A 77 -10.04 13.37 14.89
CA LEU A 77 -11.13 13.90 14.06
C LEU A 77 -12.52 13.75 14.70
N GLY A 78 -12.62 13.07 15.85
CA GLY A 78 -13.88 12.87 16.56
C GLY A 78 -14.80 11.84 15.91
N GLU A 79 -14.23 10.89 15.15
CA GLU A 79 -14.96 9.78 14.53
C GLU A 79 -15.13 8.61 15.52
N GLU A 80 -16.18 7.81 15.30
CA GLU A 80 -16.32 6.56 16.03
C GLU A 80 -15.18 5.61 15.70
N GLN A 81 -14.55 5.07 16.73
CA GLN A 81 -13.43 4.16 16.58
C GLN A 81 -13.93 2.85 15.95
N ARG A 82 -13.40 2.51 14.77
CA ARG A 82 -13.75 1.26 14.10
C ARG A 82 -13.24 0.06 14.89
N GLN A 83 -13.94 -1.07 14.77
CA GLN A 83 -13.40 -2.34 15.23
C GLN A 83 -12.13 -2.65 14.42
N PRO A 84 -11.11 -3.29 15.04
CA PRO A 84 -9.94 -3.76 14.33
C PRO A 84 -10.37 -4.65 13.15
N ILE A 85 -9.56 -4.70 12.10
CA ILE A 85 -9.95 -5.31 10.82
C ILE A 85 -10.22 -6.80 11.03
N ARG A 86 -11.49 -7.16 11.20
CA ARG A 86 -11.96 -8.54 11.32
C ARG A 86 -12.53 -8.98 9.98
N VAL A 87 -11.67 -9.36 9.06
CA VAL A 87 -12.17 -9.73 7.74
C VAL A 87 -12.84 -11.11 7.77
N GLY A 88 -14.12 -11.14 7.41
CA GLY A 88 -14.91 -12.36 7.31
C GLY A 88 -14.63 -13.14 6.01
N GLU A 89 -14.66 -14.48 6.10
CA GLU A 89 -14.39 -15.43 5.00
C GLU A 89 -15.13 -15.17 3.67
N ARG A 90 -16.31 -14.53 3.72
CA ARG A 90 -17.21 -14.35 2.55
C ARG A 90 -16.94 -13.07 1.78
N GLU A 91 -16.35 -12.05 2.39
CA GLU A 91 -16.07 -10.78 1.72
C GLU A 91 -14.82 -10.87 0.82
N PHE A 92 -13.80 -11.61 1.26
CA PHE A 92 -12.58 -11.85 0.47
C PHE A 92 -12.83 -12.67 -0.81
N ARG A 93 -13.65 -13.74 -0.76
CA ARG A 93 -13.92 -14.58 -1.95
C ARG A 93 -14.62 -13.85 -3.10
N ARG A 94 -15.35 -12.75 -2.82
CA ARG A 94 -16.09 -12.00 -3.86
C ARG A 94 -15.19 -11.13 -4.73
N ARG A 95 -13.96 -10.84 -4.30
CA ARG A 95 -13.02 -9.95 -5.01
C ARG A 95 -11.88 -10.68 -5.71
N GLY A 96 -12.06 -11.95 -6.10
CA GLY A 96 -11.08 -12.78 -6.82
C GLY A 96 -10.68 -12.30 -8.24
N ARG A 97 -10.61 -10.99 -8.49
CA ARG A 97 -9.87 -10.38 -9.58
C ARG A 97 -8.51 -9.98 -9.03
N GLY A 98 -7.63 -10.97 -8.82
CA GLY A 98 -6.28 -10.74 -8.31
C GLY A 98 -5.48 -9.81 -9.24
N MET A 99 -4.48 -9.12 -8.69
CA MET A 99 -3.68 -8.11 -9.41
C MET A 99 -3.03 -8.66 -10.70
N ILE A 100 -2.74 -9.97 -10.71
CA ILE A 100 -1.97 -10.67 -11.75
C ILE A 100 -2.76 -10.84 -13.08
N GLY A 101 -4.03 -10.41 -13.13
CA GLY A 101 -4.89 -10.50 -14.32
C GLY A 101 -5.01 -9.23 -15.18
N HIS A 102 -4.53 -8.08 -14.71
CA HIS A 102 -4.59 -6.85 -15.49
C HIS A 102 -3.41 -6.77 -16.46
N LYS A 103 -3.70 -7.00 -17.75
CA LYS A 103 -2.80 -6.66 -18.85
C LYS A 103 -2.56 -5.15 -18.80
N GLY A 104 -1.49 -4.73 -18.12
CA GLY A 104 -0.94 -3.38 -18.17
C GLY A 104 -0.32 -3.08 -19.54
N LEU A 105 -1.10 -3.24 -20.61
CA LEU A 105 -0.76 -2.68 -21.90
C LEU A 105 -1.09 -1.19 -21.85
N ARG A 106 -0.06 -0.40 -21.57
CA ARG A 106 0.34 0.64 -22.52
C ARG A 106 -0.77 1.60 -22.98
N LEU A 107 -1.64 2.02 -22.07
CA LEU A 107 -2.66 3.02 -22.36
C LEU A 107 -2.85 3.89 -21.13
N ASP A 108 -1.89 4.78 -20.91
CA ASP A 108 -2.15 6.06 -20.25
C ASP A 108 -0.98 7.03 -20.47
N ILE A 109 -0.54 7.13 -21.73
CA ILE A 109 0.36 8.23 -22.15
C ILE A 109 -0.33 9.59 -21.89
N GLU A 110 -1.66 9.64 -21.87
CA GLU A 110 -2.43 10.85 -21.54
C GLU A 110 -2.46 11.18 -20.03
N ARG A 111 -2.34 10.19 -19.11
CA ARG A 111 -2.18 10.49 -17.66
C ARG A 111 -0.75 10.89 -17.30
N LEU A 112 0.24 10.46 -18.07
CA LEU A 112 1.65 10.85 -17.93
C LEU A 112 1.90 12.36 -18.07
N PHE A 113 1.00 13.10 -18.74
CA PHE A 113 1.11 14.56 -18.92
C PHE A 113 0.14 15.39 -18.06
N SER A 114 -0.70 14.75 -17.23
CA SER A 114 -1.67 15.45 -16.36
C SER A 114 -1.38 15.35 -14.87
N ALA A 115 -0.47 14.48 -14.45
CA ALA A 115 -0.06 14.40 -13.05
C ALA A 115 1.24 15.18 -12.85
N GLU A 116 1.15 16.44 -12.43
CA GLU A 116 2.22 16.97 -11.59
C GLU A 116 2.43 15.97 -10.45
N VAL A 117 3.65 15.47 -10.28
CA VAL A 117 4.01 14.55 -9.20
C VAL A 117 3.98 15.35 -7.90
N CYS A 118 2.78 15.61 -7.40
CA CYS A 118 2.58 16.10 -6.06
C CYS A 118 2.84 14.91 -5.14
N ILE A 119 4.08 14.82 -4.64
CA ILE A 119 4.48 13.83 -3.63
C ILE A 119 3.57 14.00 -2.39
N TYR A 120 3.22 15.24 -2.08
CA TYR A 120 2.43 15.68 -0.93
C TYR A 120 1.11 16.31 -1.36
N GLY A 121 0.34 15.61 -2.20
CA GLY A 121 -1.04 16.01 -2.47
C GLY A 121 -1.78 16.08 -1.14
N GLY A 122 -2.22 17.27 -0.74
CA GLY A 122 -2.84 17.50 0.56
C GLY A 122 -3.98 16.51 0.85
N VAL A 123 -4.26 16.30 2.13
CA VAL A 123 -5.26 15.31 2.57
C VAL A 123 -6.59 15.58 1.89
N THR A 124 -7.12 14.57 1.20
CA THR A 124 -8.29 14.71 0.32
C THR A 124 -9.62 14.77 1.07
N GLY A 125 -9.62 14.48 2.37
CA GLY A 125 -10.79 14.41 3.23
C GLY A 125 -10.46 14.72 4.69
N TRP A 126 -11.52 14.93 5.49
CA TRP A 126 -11.43 15.18 6.93
C TRP A 126 -11.93 13.96 7.70
N ASP A 127 -11.43 12.79 7.30
CA ASP A 127 -11.78 11.50 7.88
C ASP A 127 -10.54 10.60 8.00
N CYS A 128 -10.59 9.62 8.91
CA CYS A 128 -9.46 8.74 9.21
C CYS A 128 -9.02 7.90 8.00
N GLU A 129 -9.96 7.51 7.13
CA GLU A 129 -9.66 6.76 5.92
C GLU A 129 -8.91 7.61 4.88
N ALA A 130 -9.26 8.88 4.72
CA ALA A 130 -8.56 9.81 3.82
C ALA A 130 -7.13 10.11 4.32
N VAL A 131 -6.95 10.18 5.65
CA VAL A 131 -5.63 10.29 6.27
C VAL A 131 -4.79 9.03 6.00
N ALA A 132 -5.36 7.85 6.24
CA ALA A 132 -4.70 6.57 5.96
C ALA A 132 -4.38 6.38 4.48
N HIS A 133 -5.32 6.72 3.58
CA HIS A 133 -5.12 6.72 2.13
C HIS A 133 -3.90 7.57 1.77
N SER A 134 -3.82 8.79 2.28
CA SER A 134 -2.76 9.74 1.92
C SER A 134 -1.39 9.25 2.41
N ALA A 135 -1.31 8.69 3.62
CA ALA A 135 -0.09 8.10 4.16
C ALA A 135 0.34 6.83 3.39
N LEU A 136 -0.60 5.94 3.07
CA LEU A 136 -0.37 4.77 2.23
C LEU A 136 0.14 5.15 0.84
N LYS A 137 -0.43 6.19 0.23
CA LYS A 137 0.01 6.69 -1.09
C LYS A 137 1.47 7.12 -1.08
N ILE A 138 1.93 7.79 -0.01
CA ILE A 138 3.34 8.16 0.17
C ILE A 138 4.21 6.89 0.25
N ALA A 139 3.83 5.93 1.08
CA ALA A 139 4.56 4.67 1.28
C ALA A 139 4.62 3.81 0.01
N LEU A 140 3.53 3.69 -0.74
CA LEU A 140 3.48 2.91 -1.98
C LEU A 140 4.29 3.56 -3.10
N LYS A 141 4.31 4.89 -3.22
CA LYS A 141 5.23 5.58 -4.13
C LYS A 141 6.69 5.28 -3.79
N ALA A 142 7.04 5.27 -2.51
CA ALA A 142 8.37 4.86 -2.06
C ALA A 142 8.66 3.39 -2.37
N MET A 143 7.67 2.49 -2.25
CA MET A 143 7.78 1.09 -2.65
C MET A 143 8.09 0.93 -4.14
N VAL A 144 7.41 1.70 -5.00
CA VAL A 144 7.65 1.71 -6.45
C VAL A 144 9.10 2.10 -6.74
N GLU A 145 9.58 3.19 -6.13
CA GLU A 145 10.93 3.66 -6.36
C GLU A 145 11.98 2.69 -5.81
N ALA A 146 11.74 2.13 -4.63
CA ALA A 146 12.59 1.09 -4.07
C ALA A 146 12.67 -0.12 -5.01
N ALA A 147 11.55 -0.55 -5.63
CA ALA A 147 11.57 -1.61 -6.63
C ALA A 147 12.45 -1.26 -7.84
N ARG A 148 12.38 -0.04 -8.36
CA ARG A 148 13.19 0.40 -9.53
C ARG A 148 14.70 0.33 -9.27
N LEU A 149 15.13 0.58 -8.03
CA LEU A 149 16.54 0.62 -7.64
C LEU A 149 17.17 -0.76 -7.41
N HIS A 150 16.40 -1.84 -7.41
CA HIS A 150 16.91 -3.20 -7.17
C HIS A 150 16.91 -4.05 -8.45
N THR A 151 17.53 -5.23 -8.38
CA THR A 151 17.45 -6.28 -9.40
C THR A 151 16.93 -7.54 -8.72
N PHE A 152 16.01 -8.25 -9.35
CA PHE A 152 15.29 -9.36 -8.71
C PHE A 152 15.58 -10.70 -9.40
N SER A 153 15.73 -11.76 -8.60
CA SER A 153 15.58 -13.14 -9.07
C SER A 153 14.10 -13.46 -9.31
N LYS A 154 13.81 -14.59 -9.96
CA LYS A 154 12.45 -15.10 -10.12
C LYS A 154 11.74 -15.34 -8.79
N ALA A 155 12.44 -15.93 -7.82
CA ALA A 155 11.89 -16.17 -6.49
C ALA A 155 11.56 -14.86 -5.76
N ALA A 156 12.42 -13.85 -5.90
CA ALA A 156 12.19 -12.53 -5.34
C ALA A 156 10.99 -11.84 -6.00
N TYR A 157 10.85 -11.95 -7.33
CA TYR A 157 9.66 -11.46 -8.04
C TYR A 157 8.38 -12.09 -7.50
N HIS A 158 8.34 -13.43 -7.37
CA HIS A 158 7.19 -14.13 -6.79
C HIS A 158 6.86 -13.65 -5.37
N GLN A 159 7.87 -13.41 -4.53
CA GLN A 159 7.65 -12.92 -3.18
C GLN A 159 7.00 -11.54 -3.17
N VAL A 160 7.43 -10.62 -4.03
CA VAL A 160 6.80 -9.30 -4.14
C VAL A 160 5.35 -9.42 -4.63
N GLN A 161 5.05 -10.34 -5.56
CA GLN A 161 3.67 -10.59 -5.98
C GLN A 161 2.77 -11.01 -4.81
N VAL A 162 3.26 -11.89 -3.94
CA VAL A 162 2.52 -12.36 -2.74
C VAL A 162 2.32 -11.23 -1.74
N ASP A 163 3.35 -10.43 -1.49
CA ASP A 163 3.29 -9.29 -0.58
C ASP A 163 2.30 -8.21 -1.07
N CYS A 164 2.38 -7.84 -2.35
CA CYS A 164 1.49 -6.86 -2.97
C CYS A 164 0.04 -7.36 -3.00
N GLU A 165 -0.20 -8.64 -3.26
CA GLU A 165 -1.56 -9.19 -3.26
C GLU A 165 -2.18 -9.15 -1.86
N LEU A 166 -1.42 -9.41 -0.77
CA LEU A 166 -1.96 -9.23 0.58
C LEU A 166 -2.35 -7.76 0.80
N LEU A 167 -1.46 -6.81 0.48
CA LEU A 167 -1.76 -5.38 0.62
C LEU A 167 -3.01 -4.99 -0.16
N HIS A 168 -3.13 -5.41 -1.43
CA HIS A 168 -4.30 -5.15 -2.28
C HIS A 168 -5.60 -5.65 -1.64
N GLN A 169 -5.58 -6.88 -1.10
CA GLN A 169 -6.76 -7.43 -0.43
C GLN A 169 -7.11 -6.67 0.86
N MET A 170 -6.14 -6.05 1.52
CA MET A 170 -6.33 -5.30 2.76
C MET A 170 -6.75 -3.84 2.54
N LEU A 171 -6.37 -3.19 1.43
CA LEU A 171 -6.67 -1.78 1.13
C LEU A 171 -8.12 -1.35 1.41
N PRO A 172 -9.16 -2.12 1.06
CA PRO A 172 -10.55 -1.72 1.28
C PRO A 172 -10.98 -1.62 2.74
N TYR A 173 -10.19 -2.19 3.64
CA TYR A 173 -10.37 -2.09 5.09
C TYR A 173 -9.56 -0.96 5.71
N LEU A 174 -8.63 -0.38 4.93
CA LEU A 174 -7.66 0.62 5.39
C LEU A 174 -7.98 2.04 4.90
N ALA A 175 -8.60 2.17 3.73
CA ALA A 175 -8.77 3.45 3.06
C ALA A 175 -10.03 3.47 2.18
N SER A 176 -10.61 4.67 2.04
CA SER A 176 -11.59 4.99 1.01
C SER A 176 -10.89 5.23 -0.34
N ASP A 177 -11.65 5.07 -1.43
CA ASP A 177 -11.17 5.23 -2.81
C ASP A 177 -9.85 4.49 -3.08
N CYS A 178 -9.86 3.15 -3.08
CA CYS A 178 -8.63 2.37 -3.20
C CYS A 178 -7.97 2.43 -4.59
N ALA A 179 -8.65 2.94 -5.62
CA ALA A 179 -8.17 2.85 -7.00
C ALA A 179 -6.77 3.47 -7.23
N PRO A 180 -6.42 4.65 -6.67
CA PRO A 180 -5.06 5.19 -6.76
C PRO A 180 -4.02 4.31 -6.06
N LEU A 181 -4.38 3.66 -4.95
CA LEU A 181 -3.50 2.77 -4.20
C LEU A 181 -3.29 1.44 -4.93
N ASP A 182 -4.36 0.90 -5.52
CA ASP A 182 -4.31 -0.28 -6.39
C ASP A 182 -3.38 -0.04 -7.59
N ASN A 183 -3.50 1.12 -8.26
CA ASN A 183 -2.61 1.49 -9.37
C ASN A 183 -1.14 1.55 -8.93
N LEU A 184 -0.84 2.07 -7.74
CA LEU A 184 0.53 2.10 -7.21
C LEU A 184 1.05 0.70 -6.89
N LEU A 185 0.22 -0.18 -6.32
CA LEU A 185 0.60 -1.59 -6.10
C LEU A 185 0.87 -2.31 -7.42
N GLU A 186 0.05 -2.08 -8.46
CA GLU A 186 0.32 -2.59 -9.81
C GLU A 186 1.65 -2.04 -10.35
N GLU A 187 1.93 -0.75 -10.15
CA GLU A 187 3.19 -0.12 -10.55
C GLU A 187 4.42 -0.69 -9.83
N VAL A 188 4.28 -1.13 -8.56
CA VAL A 188 5.32 -1.88 -7.84
C VAL A 188 5.60 -3.19 -8.58
N VAL A 189 4.56 -3.98 -8.88
CA VAL A 189 4.71 -5.28 -9.55
C VAL A 189 5.29 -5.11 -10.96
N VAL A 190 4.87 -4.09 -11.71
CA VAL A 190 5.45 -3.73 -13.01
C VAL A 190 6.93 -3.37 -12.87
N SER A 191 7.28 -2.52 -11.90
CA SER A 191 8.67 -2.13 -11.66
C SER A 191 9.54 -3.34 -11.30
N VAL A 192 9.04 -4.28 -10.50
CA VAL A 192 9.76 -5.53 -10.21
C VAL A 192 9.86 -6.42 -11.45
N THR A 193 8.82 -6.50 -12.27
CA THR A 193 8.82 -7.26 -13.54
C THR A 193 9.92 -6.75 -14.47
N ASP A 194 10.03 -5.44 -14.64
CA ASP A 194 11.04 -4.79 -15.49
C ASP A 194 12.47 -4.96 -14.96
N ARG A 195 12.61 -5.20 -13.65
CA ARG A 195 13.90 -5.34 -12.94
C ARG A 195 14.23 -6.79 -12.60
N CYS A 196 13.41 -7.75 -13.03
CA CYS A 196 13.60 -9.18 -12.77
C CYS A 196 14.39 -9.85 -13.90
N VAL A 197 15.33 -10.73 -13.54
CA VAL A 197 16.17 -11.47 -14.51
C VAL A 197 15.35 -12.49 -15.30
N GLU A 198 14.36 -13.13 -14.67
CA GLU A 198 13.43 -14.07 -15.32
C GLU A 198 11.99 -13.77 -14.86
N PRO A 199 11.28 -12.83 -15.52
CA PRO A 199 9.97 -12.35 -15.10
C PRO A 199 8.85 -13.33 -15.48
N THR A 200 8.88 -14.54 -14.92
CA THR A 200 7.80 -15.53 -15.05
C THR A 200 6.86 -15.40 -13.85
N PRO A 201 5.61 -14.93 -13.98
CA PRO A 201 4.70 -14.73 -12.85
C PRO A 201 4.41 -16.01 -12.08
N LEU A 202 4.20 -15.90 -10.76
CA LEU A 202 3.67 -17.00 -9.95
C LEU A 202 2.22 -17.30 -10.34
N GLU A 203 1.83 -18.57 -10.31
CA GLU A 203 0.46 -18.96 -10.61
C GLU A 203 -0.53 -18.28 -9.65
N PRO A 204 -1.62 -17.65 -10.15
CA PRO A 204 -2.57 -16.93 -9.31
C PRO A 204 -3.15 -17.78 -8.18
N ALA A 205 -3.37 -19.09 -8.40
CA ALA A 205 -3.88 -20.01 -7.39
C ALA A 205 -2.90 -20.18 -6.21
N LEU A 206 -1.59 -20.20 -6.47
CA LEU A 206 -0.56 -20.29 -5.44
C LEU A 206 -0.49 -19.01 -4.62
N VAL A 207 -0.54 -17.85 -5.29
CA VAL A 207 -0.58 -16.54 -4.62
C VAL A 207 -1.79 -16.46 -3.68
N GLN A 208 -2.99 -16.80 -4.19
CA GLN A 208 -4.22 -16.82 -3.39
C GLN A 208 -4.12 -17.79 -2.21
N GLY A 209 -3.51 -18.97 -2.39
CA GLY A 209 -3.29 -19.94 -1.31
C GLY A 209 -2.39 -19.40 -0.19
N ILE A 210 -1.30 -18.71 -0.54
CA ILE A 210 -0.37 -18.12 0.43
C ILE A 210 -1.02 -16.95 1.16
N VAL A 211 -1.70 -16.06 0.44
CA VAL A 211 -2.41 -14.91 1.02
C VAL A 211 -3.54 -15.37 1.94
N ALA A 212 -4.32 -16.39 1.57
CA ALA A 212 -5.35 -16.97 2.43
C ALA A 212 -4.78 -17.55 3.73
N LYS A 213 -3.59 -18.17 3.67
CA LYS A 213 -2.87 -18.64 4.86
C LYS A 213 -2.40 -17.47 5.74
N ALA A 214 -1.85 -16.41 5.15
CA ALA A 214 -1.46 -15.19 5.87
C ALA A 214 -2.67 -14.56 6.61
N GLN A 215 -3.80 -14.41 5.92
CA GLN A 215 -5.05 -13.92 6.50
C GLN A 215 -5.54 -14.79 7.66
N SER A 216 -5.32 -16.11 7.61
CA SER A 216 -5.69 -16.98 8.73
C SER A 216 -4.91 -16.71 10.01
N LYS A 217 -3.63 -16.32 9.87
CA LYS A 217 -2.78 -15.94 11.02
C LYS A 217 -3.25 -14.61 11.63
N MET A 218 -3.69 -13.66 10.82
CA MET A 218 -4.19 -12.35 11.29
C MET A 218 -5.49 -12.44 12.11
N ARG A 219 -6.19 -13.58 12.06
CA ARG A 219 -7.45 -13.80 12.79
C ARG A 219 -7.28 -14.46 14.16
N GLY A 220 -6.14 -15.09 14.42
CA GLY A 220 -5.88 -15.87 15.64
C GLY A 220 -5.02 -15.10 16.62
#